data_AF-H0TH79-F1
#
_entry.id   AF-H0TH79-F1
#
_cell.length_a   1.000
_cell.length_b   1.000
_cell.length_c   1.000
_cell.angle_alpha   90.00
_cell.angle_beta   90.00
_cell.angle_gamma   90.00
#
_symmetry.space_group_name_H-M   'P 1'
#
loop_
_entity.id
_entity.type
_entity.pdbx_description
1 polymer ?
#
loop_
_entity_poly.entity_id
_entity_poly.type
_entity_poly.pdbx_seq_one_letter_code
_entity_poly.pdbx_strand_id
1 'polypeptide(L)'
;MSSTHTIIAEIEVRFSFPGLADGEYETDYPVIEIEYSFLRGSPATRPSFSSPGEPADPDEIDLISARLINGGSIDPTEDLVQTWAREWLHGDGYFEACAHAKRGPDPDDLLQQRRDDADFHAQSFYGDDF
;
A
#
# COMPACT_ATOMS: atom_id res chain seq x y z
N MET A 1 -13.66 9.18 6.41
CA MET A 1 -13.14 9.33 5.03
C MET A 1 -11.91 8.45 4.96
N SER A 2 -11.94 7.40 4.14
CA SER A 2 -10.75 6.61 3.86
C SER A 2 -9.83 7.44 2.95
N SER A 3 -8.52 7.31 3.16
CA SER A 3 -7.50 7.94 2.31
C SER A 3 -6.76 6.84 1.55
N THR A 4 -6.45 7.09 0.28
CA THR A 4 -5.65 6.18 -0.53
C THR A 4 -4.18 6.46 -0.26
N HIS A 5 -3.41 5.39 -0.05
CA HIS A 5 -1.97 5.44 0.17
C HIS A 5 -1.27 4.37 -0.66
N THR A 6 -0.03 4.66 -1.01
CA THR A 6 0.84 3.75 -1.75
C THR A 6 2.08 3.48 -0.91
N ILE A 7 2.48 2.21 -0.79
CA ILE A 7 3.69 1.80 -0.11
C ILE A 7 4.47 0.81 -0.97
N ILE A 8 5.79 0.92 -0.94
CA ILE A 8 6.70 -0.05 -1.58
C ILE A 8 7.17 -1.00 -0.50
N ALA A 9 6.92 -2.29 -0.69
CA ALA A 9 7.26 -3.34 0.26
C ALA A 9 8.10 -4.43 -0.40
N GLU A 10 9.10 -4.91 0.33
CA GLU A 10 9.83 -6.13 0.02
C GLU A 10 9.17 -7.28 0.76
N ILE A 11 8.81 -8.35 0.04
CA ILE A 11 8.08 -9.49 0.62
C ILE A 11 8.96 -10.73 0.56
N GLU A 12 9.18 -11.38 1.70
CA GLU A 12 9.83 -12.69 1.73
C GLU A 12 8.86 -13.75 1.19
N VAL A 13 9.21 -14.37 0.05
CA VAL A 13 8.43 -15.47 -0.53
C VAL A 13 9.27 -16.73 -0.61
N ARG A 14 8.68 -17.83 -0.14
CA ARG A 14 9.30 -19.15 -0.18
C ARG A 14 8.62 -19.99 -1.25
N PHE A 15 9.39 -20.51 -2.19
CA PHE A 15 8.89 -21.31 -3.29
C PHE A 15 9.73 -22.57 -3.49
N SER A 16 9.12 -23.60 -4.07
CA SER A 16 9.79 -24.82 -4.48
C SER A 16 9.62 -24.98 -5.99
N PHE A 17 10.70 -25.34 -6.67
CA PHE A 17 10.69 -25.63 -8.11
C PHE A 17 11.02 -27.10 -8.37
N PRO A 18 10.52 -27.67 -9.47
CA PRO A 18 10.83 -29.05 -9.86
C PRO A 18 12.33 -29.19 -10.12
N GLY A 19 13.05 -29.76 -9.15
CA GLY A 19 14.52 -29.87 -9.16
C GLY A 19 15.18 -29.74 -7.80
N LEU A 20 14.51 -29.12 -6.83
CA LEU A 20 14.91 -29.12 -5.41
C LEU A 20 14.66 -30.49 -4.76
N ALA A 21 15.49 -30.87 -3.78
CA ALA A 21 15.23 -32.08 -3.00
C ALA A 21 13.96 -31.90 -2.15
N ASP A 22 13.34 -33.02 -1.78
CA ASP A 22 12.12 -33.02 -0.97
C ASP A 22 12.35 -32.28 0.35
N GLY A 23 11.65 -31.15 0.55
CA GLY A 23 11.78 -30.29 1.73
C GLY A 23 12.71 -29.09 1.58
N GLU A 24 13.34 -28.88 0.42
CA GLU A 24 14.09 -27.65 0.15
C GLU A 24 13.20 -26.57 -0.46
N TYR A 25 13.40 -25.33 0.01
CA TYR A 25 12.70 -24.13 -0.47
C TYR A 25 13.75 -23.08 -0.82
N GLU A 26 13.53 -22.37 -1.92
CA GLU A 26 14.27 -21.15 -2.22
C GLU A 26 13.49 -19.95 -1.68
N THR A 27 14.21 -18.92 -1.29
CA THR A 27 13.64 -17.67 -0.77
C THR A 27 14.04 -16.54 -1.70
N ASP A 28 13.05 -15.79 -2.17
CA ASP A 28 13.27 -14.57 -2.95
C ASP A 28 12.57 -13.40 -2.26
N TYR A 29 12.94 -12.19 -2.65
CA TYR A 29 12.54 -10.93 -2.02
C TYR A 29 12.00 -9.98 -3.09
N PRO A 30 10.86 -10.32 -3.74
CA PRO A 30 10.21 -9.43 -4.68
C PRO A 30 9.82 -8.11 -4.02
N VAL A 31 10.00 -7.04 -4.78
CA VAL A 31 9.57 -5.69 -4.40
C VAL A 31 8.26 -5.39 -5.11
N ILE A 32 7.22 -5.13 -4.34
CA ILE A 32 5.89 -4.81 -4.85
C ILE A 32 5.45 -3.42 -4.38
N GLU A 33 4.68 -2.75 -5.22
CA GLU A 33 3.94 -1.57 -4.84
C GLU A 33 2.53 -1.96 -4.44
N ILE A 34 2.08 -1.46 -3.29
CA ILE A 34 0.78 -1.77 -2.72
C ILE A 34 0.01 -0.46 -2.58
N GLU A 35 -1.10 -0.37 -3.30
CA GLU A 35 -2.10 0.70 -3.15
C GLU A 35 -3.22 0.21 -2.23
N TYR A 36 -3.48 0.97 -1.16
CA TYR A 36 -4.45 0.59 -0.14
C TYR A 36 -5.27 1.78 0.34
N SER A 37 -6.49 1.49 0.79
CA SER A 37 -7.34 2.45 1.48
C SER A 37 -7.11 2.31 2.98
N PHE A 38 -6.89 3.44 3.65
CA PHE A 38 -6.74 3.50 5.10
C PHE A 38 -7.91 4.27 5.70
N LEU A 39 -8.63 3.64 6.63
CA LEU A 39 -9.61 4.29 7.48
C LEU A 39 -9.10 4.32 8.91
N ARG A 40 -8.88 5.54 9.41
CA ARG A 40 -8.42 5.73 10.78
C ARG A 40 -9.53 5.34 11.76
N GLY A 41 -9.19 4.47 12.68
CA GLY A 41 -10.05 4.09 13.80
C GLY A 41 -10.28 5.25 14.78
N SER A 42 -11.34 5.15 15.57
CA SER A 42 -11.69 6.13 16.60
C SER A 42 -11.12 5.70 17.96
N PRO A 43 -10.50 6.60 18.72
CA PRO A 43 -10.08 6.27 20.08
C PRO A 43 -11.30 6.02 20.96
N ALA A 44 -11.17 5.10 21.93
CA ALA A 44 -12.22 4.86 22.91
C ALA A 44 -12.63 6.17 23.59
N THR A 45 -13.92 6.46 23.61
CA THR A 45 -14.42 7.65 24.32
C THR A 45 -14.30 7.42 25.82
N ARG A 46 -13.90 8.46 26.55
CA ARG A 46 -13.77 8.35 28.01
C ARG A 46 -15.13 7.99 28.63
N PRO A 47 -15.16 7.08 29.63
CA PRO A 47 -16.39 6.78 30.34
C PRO A 47 -16.92 8.08 30.96
N SER A 48 -18.19 8.37 30.71
CA SER A 48 -18.90 9.47 31.35
C SER A 48 -19.75 8.91 32.49
N PHE A 49 -20.19 9.76 33.41
CA PHE A 49 -20.91 9.32 34.62
C PHE A 49 -22.21 8.53 34.36
N SER A 50 -22.72 8.57 33.12
CA SER A 50 -23.99 7.98 32.71
C SER A 50 -23.88 6.90 31.61
N SER A 51 -22.69 6.62 31.07
CA SER A 51 -22.54 5.60 30.03
C SER A 51 -21.14 4.98 30.07
N PRO A 52 -21.02 3.64 29.93
CA PRO A 52 -19.74 3.05 29.58
C PRO A 52 -19.30 3.67 28.26
N GLY A 53 -18.10 4.23 28.21
CA GLY A 53 -17.57 4.83 26.99
C GLY A 53 -17.57 3.83 25.84
N GLU A 54 -17.64 4.32 24.60
CA GLU A 54 -17.60 3.46 23.43
C GLU A 54 -16.19 2.84 23.29
N PRO A 55 -16.11 1.56 22.86
CA PRO A 55 -14.83 0.94 22.58
C PRO A 55 -14.09 1.69 21.46
N ALA A 56 -12.77 1.55 21.42
CA ALA A 56 -12.01 2.09 20.29
C ALA A 56 -12.35 1.29 19.03
N ASP A 57 -12.59 1.99 17.91
CA ASP A 57 -12.63 1.37 16.59
C ASP A 57 -11.18 1.13 16.13
N PRO A 58 -10.84 -0.08 15.66
CA PRO A 58 -9.52 -0.35 15.10
C PRO A 58 -9.31 0.42 13.79
N ASP A 59 -8.05 0.61 13.41
CA ASP A 59 -7.74 1.11 12.07
C ASP A 59 -8.06 0.04 11.02
N GLU A 60 -8.68 0.43 9.92
CA GLU A 60 -9.03 -0.47 8.82
C GLU A 60 -8.14 -0.20 7.61
N ILE A 61 -7.66 -1.27 6.99
CA ILE A 61 -6.88 -1.23 5.76
C ILE A 61 -7.51 -2.19 4.76
N ASP A 62 -7.75 -1.70 3.54
CA ASP A 62 -8.22 -2.51 2.43
C ASP A 62 -7.28 -2.36 1.24
N LEU A 63 -6.88 -3.48 0.64
CA LEU A 63 -6.11 -3.50 -0.60
C LEU A 63 -6.97 -2.95 -1.75
N ILE A 64 -6.44 -1.97 -2.49
CA ILE A 64 -7.04 -1.46 -3.73
C ILE A 64 -6.38 -2.15 -4.93
N SER A 65 -5.05 -2.12 -5.00
CA SER A 65 -4.27 -2.71 -6.09
C SER A 65 -2.85 -3.04 -5.64
N ALA A 66 -2.20 -3.96 -6.35
CA ALA A 66 -0.80 -4.25 -6.15
C ALA A 66 -0.11 -4.50 -7.50
N ARG A 67 1.12 -4.00 -7.65
CA ARG A 67 1.93 -4.23 -8.84
C ARG A 67 3.35 -4.68 -8.47
N LEU A 68 3.90 -5.56 -9.29
CA LEU A 68 5.29 -5.97 -9.17
C LEU A 68 6.20 -4.86 -9.69
N ILE A 69 7.13 -4.40 -8.86
CA ILE A 69 8.20 -3.49 -9.28
C ILE A 69 9.43 -4.32 -9.69
N ASN A 70 9.79 -5.31 -8.87
CA ASN A 70 10.92 -6.19 -9.10
C ASN A 70 10.58 -7.60 -8.64
N GLY A 71 10.59 -8.56 -9.58
CA GLY A 71 10.35 -9.98 -9.29
C GLY A 71 11.56 -10.75 -8.80
N GLY A 72 12.76 -10.15 -8.79
CA GLY A 72 13.98 -10.88 -8.47
C GLY A 72 14.20 -12.04 -9.45
N SER A 73 14.22 -13.26 -8.93
CA SER A 73 14.41 -14.49 -9.72
C SER A 73 13.09 -15.15 -10.13
N ILE A 74 11.95 -14.60 -9.71
CA ILE A 74 10.62 -15.14 -9.95
C ILE A 74 9.79 -14.21 -10.83
N ASP A 75 8.94 -14.78 -11.68
CA ASP A 75 7.98 -14.05 -12.53
C ASP A 75 6.55 -14.41 -12.06
N PRO A 76 6.07 -13.78 -10.96
CA PRO A 76 4.76 -14.07 -10.41
C PRO A 76 3.65 -13.46 -11.26
N THR A 77 2.49 -14.13 -11.26
CA THR A 77 1.28 -13.57 -11.87
C THR A 77 0.72 -12.42 -11.04
N GLU A 78 -0.03 -11.52 -11.67
CA GLU A 78 -0.67 -10.38 -10.99
C GLU A 78 -1.57 -10.82 -9.82
N ASP A 79 -2.29 -11.94 -9.97
CA ASP A 79 -3.13 -12.53 -8.92
C ASP A 79 -2.30 -12.96 -7.68
N LEU A 80 -1.10 -13.48 -7.92
CA LEU A 80 -0.19 -13.88 -6.85
C LEU A 80 0.39 -12.65 -6.14
N VAL A 81 0.74 -11.61 -6.88
CA VAL A 81 1.18 -10.32 -6.34
C VAL A 81 0.10 -9.66 -5.48
N GLN A 82 -1.16 -9.68 -5.93
CA GLN A 82 -2.29 -9.20 -5.13
C GLN A 82 -2.49 -10.02 -3.85
N THR A 83 -2.29 -11.34 -3.94
CA THR A 83 -2.36 -12.22 -2.77
C THR A 83 -1.29 -11.86 -1.75
N TRP A 84 -0.03 -11.71 -2.18
CA TRP A 84 1.07 -11.30 -1.29
C TRP A 84 0.83 -9.93 -0.68
N ALA A 85 0.35 -8.96 -1.46
CA ALA A 85 0.02 -7.63 -0.95
C ALA A 85 -1.06 -7.68 0.14
N ARG A 86 -2.10 -8.48 -0.07
CA ARG A 86 -3.16 -8.67 0.93
C ARG A 86 -2.61 -9.33 2.19
N GLU A 87 -1.84 -10.40 2.05
CA GLU A 87 -1.24 -11.10 3.19
C GLU A 87 -0.29 -10.19 3.96
N TRP A 88 0.51 -9.39 3.27
CA TRP A 88 1.43 -8.43 3.87
C TRP A 88 0.68 -7.33 4.63
N LEU A 89 -0.35 -6.73 4.02
CA LEU A 89 -1.17 -5.68 4.66
C LEU A 89 -1.93 -6.16 5.89
N HIS A 90 -2.33 -7.44 5.96
CA HIS A 90 -3.03 -8.00 7.11
C HIS A 90 -2.13 -8.81 8.06
N GLY A 91 -0.84 -8.92 7.72
CA GLY A 91 0.18 -9.63 8.49
C GLY A 91 1.24 -8.66 9.01
N ASP A 92 2.50 -8.94 8.65
CA ASP A 92 3.67 -8.20 9.14
C ASP A 92 3.69 -6.72 8.75
N GLY A 93 3.16 -6.39 7.57
CA GLY A 93 3.12 -5.02 7.04
C GLY A 93 2.02 -4.13 7.59
N TYR A 94 1.05 -4.68 8.33
CA TYR A 94 -0.12 -3.92 8.81
C TYR A 94 0.27 -2.67 9.61
N PHE A 95 1.19 -2.82 10.56
CA PHE A 95 1.63 -1.71 11.41
C PHE A 95 2.42 -0.66 10.63
N GLU A 96 3.20 -1.09 9.65
CA GLU A 96 3.98 -0.21 8.79
C GLU A 96 3.06 0.59 7.86
N ALA A 97 2.10 -0.06 7.20
CA ALA A 97 1.09 0.59 6.37
C ALA A 97 0.22 1.58 7.17
N CYS A 98 -0.18 1.20 8.40
CA CYS A 98 -0.87 2.11 9.33
C CYS A 98 -0.01 3.34 9.68
N ALA A 99 1.26 3.12 10.02
CA ALA A 99 2.16 4.21 10.40
C ALA A 99 2.43 5.15 9.22
N HIS A 100 2.64 4.58 8.03
CA HIS A 100 2.83 5.30 6.78
C HIS A 100 1.61 6.18 6.46
N ALA A 101 0.40 5.62 6.52
CA ALA A 101 -0.84 6.37 6.28
C ALA A 101 -1.06 7.49 7.30
N LYS A 102 -0.76 7.24 8.58
CA LYS A 102 -0.87 8.25 9.66
C LYS A 102 0.15 9.39 9.56
N ARG A 103 1.30 9.14 8.92
CA ARG A 103 2.34 10.15 8.70
C ARG A 103 1.92 11.19 7.65
N GLY A 104 0.90 10.88 6.84
CA GLY A 104 0.44 11.72 5.72
C GLY A 104 1.28 11.52 4.47
N PRO A 105 0.87 12.07 3.31
CA PRO A 105 1.67 12.02 2.08
C PRO A 105 3.03 12.68 2.36
N ASP A 106 4.10 12.00 1.95
CA ASP A 106 5.45 12.55 2.07
C ASP A 106 5.47 13.91 1.33
N PRO A 107 6.01 14.99 1.91
CA PRO A 107 5.96 16.32 1.30
C PRO A 107 6.59 16.38 -0.10
N ASP A 108 7.45 15.42 -0.45
CA ASP A 108 8.02 15.28 -1.80
C ASP A 108 6.97 14.81 -2.84
N ASP A 109 6.00 13.97 -2.47
CA ASP A 109 4.95 13.47 -3.37
C ASP A 109 3.97 14.59 -3.79
N LEU A 110 3.67 15.51 -2.86
CA LEU A 110 2.84 16.70 -3.13
C LEU A 110 3.50 17.67 -4.12
N LEU A 111 4.83 17.67 -4.20
CA LEU A 111 5.58 18.48 -5.16
C LEU A 111 5.59 17.85 -6.56
N GLN A 112 5.59 16.52 -6.63
CA GLN A 112 5.48 15.78 -7.89
C GLN A 112 4.08 15.98 -8.52
N GLN A 113 3.01 15.87 -7.74
CA GLN A 113 1.62 16.05 -8.20
C GLN A 113 1.37 17.47 -8.75
N ARG A 114 1.86 18.51 -8.07
CA ARG A 114 1.74 19.90 -8.56
C ARG A 114 2.54 20.19 -9.83
N ARG A 115 3.57 19.40 -10.14
CA ARG A 115 4.35 19.54 -11.37
C ARG A 115 3.58 19.01 -12.57
N ASP A 116 2.92 17.85 -12.43
CA ASP A 116 2.09 17.27 -13.49
C ASP A 116 0.86 18.14 -13.82
N ASP A 117 0.17 18.69 -12.80
CA ASP A 117 -0.94 19.62 -13.01
C ASP A 117 -0.52 20.93 -13.70
N ALA A 118 0.69 21.42 -13.43
CA ALA A 118 1.22 22.64 -14.04
C ALA A 118 1.62 22.43 -15.51
N ASP A 119 2.13 21.24 -15.87
CA ASP A 119 2.55 20.93 -17.24
C ASP A 119 1.33 20.71 -18.18
N PHE A 120 0.26 20.09 -17.66
CA PHE A 120 -0.99 19.92 -18.42
C PHE A 120 -1.66 21.27 -18.76
N HIS A 121 -1.58 22.25 -17.86
CA HIS A 121 -2.15 23.58 -18.08
C HIS A 121 -1.29 24.51 -18.95
N ALA A 122 0.00 24.20 -19.13
CA ALA A 122 0.92 24.99 -19.95
C ALA A 122 0.82 24.67 -21.45
N GLN A 123 0.31 23.49 -21.83
CA GLN A 123 0.23 23.06 -23.24
C GLN A 123 -1.04 23.51 -23.98
N SER A 124 -2.04 24.10 -23.31
CA SER A 124 -3.31 24.50 -23.95
C SER A 124 -3.39 25.95 -24.45
N PHE A 125 -2.29 26.72 -24.49
CA PHE A 125 -2.32 28.15 -24.88
C PHE A 125 -1.42 28.55 -26.06
N TYR A 126 -0.83 27.60 -26.79
CA TYR A 126 -0.16 27.88 -28.08
C TYR A 126 -0.74 27.02 -29.20
N GLY A 127 -1.80 27.51 -29.83
CA GLY A 127 -2.27 26.92 -31.08
C GLY A 127 -3.74 27.19 -31.39
N ASP A 128 -4.10 28.45 -31.64
CA ASP A 128 -5.10 28.78 -32.65
C ASP A 128 -4.96 30.26 -33.04
N ASP A 129 -3.99 30.54 -33.91
CA ASP A 129 -4.02 31.72 -34.79
C ASP A 129 -3.99 31.15 -36.21
N PHE A 130 -5.17 31.06 -36.84
CA PHE A 130 -5.30 31.06 -38.29
C PHE A 130 -6.71 31.49 -38.74
#